data_AF-A0A0S3AJU5-F1
#
_entry.id   AF-A0A0S3AJU5-F1
#
_cell.length_a   1.000
_cell.length_b   1.000
_cell.length_c   1.000
_cell.angle_alpha   90.00
_cell.angle_beta   90.00
_cell.angle_gamma   90.00
#
_symmetry.space_group_name_H-M   'P 1'
#
loop_
_entity.id
_entity.type
_entity.pdbx_description
1 polymer ?
#
loop_
_entity_poly.entity_id
_entity_poly.type
_entity_poly.pdbx_seq_one_letter_code
_entity_poly.pdbx_strand_id
1 'polypeptide(L)'
;MGEIKFEKKTLVEAINTTLQEREQTAAEQSVATSGGRFHVRWDEGGSATALGQLPFFAEFLEVSGLFARWVDGCPMDYTSPNAPKVVDVLGTWLLSILDGQRRYAYVAGLRGDEVAPRILGMNKIISDESLRRALAHLAPAPCKYGTERFSIKQRRFGRCIGC
;
A
#
# COMPACT_ATOMS: atom_id res chain seq x y z
N MET A 1 -7.60 31.27 -54.22
CA MET A 1 -6.98 29.98 -53.81
C MET A 1 -6.31 30.00 -52.43
N GLY A 2 -6.25 31.14 -51.72
CA GLY A 2 -5.56 31.25 -50.41
C GLY A 2 -6.43 31.03 -49.17
N GLU A 3 -7.72 31.41 -49.21
CA GLU A 3 -8.61 31.41 -48.04
C GLU A 3 -8.94 30.00 -47.53
N ILE A 4 -9.21 29.06 -48.44
CA ILE A 4 -9.52 27.64 -48.10
C ILE A 4 -8.32 26.94 -47.42
N LYS A 5 -7.09 27.37 -47.71
CA LYS A 5 -5.89 26.85 -47.02
C LYS A 5 -5.73 27.45 -45.62
N PHE A 6 -6.15 28.70 -45.44
CA PHE A 6 -6.05 29.40 -44.16
C PHE A 6 -7.06 28.86 -43.15
N GLU A 7 -8.31 28.64 -43.56
CA GLU A 7 -9.34 28.02 -42.71
C GLU A 7 -8.98 26.59 -42.29
N LYS A 8 -8.38 25.80 -43.19
CA LYS A 8 -7.89 24.46 -42.83
C LYS A 8 -6.79 24.52 -41.78
N LYS A 9 -5.92 25.53 -41.82
CA LYS A 9 -4.79 25.66 -40.89
C LYS A 9 -5.27 26.05 -39.49
N THR A 10 -6.19 27.01 -39.39
CA THR A 10 -6.80 27.40 -38.11
C THR A 10 -7.65 26.29 -37.49
N LEU A 11 -8.36 25.52 -38.31
CA LEU A 11 -9.13 24.37 -37.84
C LEU A 11 -8.21 23.28 -37.28
N VAL A 12 -7.11 22.97 -37.98
CA VAL A 12 -6.10 22.00 -37.51
C VAL A 12 -5.44 22.47 -36.21
N GLU A 13 -5.14 23.76 -36.08
CA GLU A 13 -4.56 24.33 -34.87
C GLU A 13 -5.53 24.24 -33.68
N ALA A 14 -6.81 24.58 -33.88
CA ALA A 14 -7.84 24.44 -32.85
C ALA A 14 -8.10 22.97 -32.44
N ILE A 15 -8.05 22.03 -33.39
CA ILE A 15 -8.12 20.59 -33.08
C ILE A 15 -6.93 20.18 -32.22
N ASN A 16 -5.72 20.59 -32.57
CA ASN A 16 -4.53 20.23 -31.80
C ASN A 16 -4.55 20.84 -30.39
N THR A 17 -5.00 22.09 -30.24
CA THR A 17 -5.17 22.72 -28.93
C THR A 17 -6.22 21.98 -28.09
N THR A 18 -7.38 21.64 -28.66
CA THR A 18 -8.42 20.89 -27.92
C THR A 18 -7.99 19.47 -27.57
N LEU A 19 -7.18 18.81 -28.41
CA LEU A 19 -6.56 17.52 -28.08
C LEU A 19 -5.56 17.65 -26.93
N GLN A 20 -4.68 18.66 -26.95
CA GLN A 20 -3.76 18.95 -25.85
C GLN A 20 -4.48 19.27 -24.53
N GLU A 21 -5.56 20.05 -24.60
CA GLU A 21 -6.40 20.35 -23.44
C GLU A 21 -7.09 19.07 -22.94
N ARG A 22 -7.58 18.19 -23.82
CA ARG A 22 -8.16 16.91 -23.42
C ARG A 22 -7.15 15.93 -22.83
N GLU A 23 -5.91 15.91 -23.31
CA GLU A 23 -4.81 15.13 -22.73
C GLU A 23 -4.45 15.65 -21.32
N GLN A 24 -4.42 16.97 -21.13
CA GLN A 24 -4.25 17.58 -19.80
C GLN A 24 -5.48 17.35 -18.89
N THR A 25 -6.67 17.22 -19.47
CA THR A 25 -7.94 16.93 -18.76
C THR A 25 -8.22 15.43 -18.63
N ALA A 26 -7.37 14.54 -19.16
CA ALA A 26 -7.29 13.12 -18.80
C ALA A 26 -6.69 12.92 -17.38
N ALA A 27 -7.05 13.88 -16.53
CA ALA A 27 -7.44 13.83 -15.15
C ALA A 27 -6.34 13.48 -14.16
N GLU A 28 -5.68 14.53 -13.69
CA GLU A 28 -5.23 14.59 -12.31
C GLU A 28 -6.44 14.33 -11.37
N GLN A 29 -6.51 13.12 -10.82
CA GLN A 29 -7.57 12.67 -9.92
C GLN A 29 -7.11 12.84 -8.48
N SER A 30 -7.88 13.55 -7.65
CA SER A 30 -7.58 13.63 -6.23
C SER A 30 -8.24 12.46 -5.49
N VAL A 31 -7.47 11.77 -4.66
CA VAL A 31 -7.87 10.57 -3.93
C VAL A 31 -7.65 10.82 -2.43
N ALA A 32 -8.64 10.47 -1.60
CA ALA A 32 -8.53 10.61 -0.14
C ALA A 32 -8.10 9.28 0.49
N THR A 33 -6.94 9.24 1.15
CA THR A 33 -6.40 8.04 1.79
C THR A 33 -6.10 8.29 3.26
N SER A 34 -5.80 7.22 4.01
CA SER A 34 -5.38 7.34 5.42
C SER A 34 -4.11 8.18 5.61
N GLY A 35 -3.30 8.29 4.55
CA GLY A 35 -2.12 9.15 4.45
C GLY A 35 -2.37 10.63 4.17
N GLY A 36 -3.62 11.00 3.88
CA GLY A 36 -4.00 12.33 3.41
C GLY A 36 -4.50 12.32 1.97
N ARG A 37 -4.46 13.48 1.31
CA ARG A 37 -4.94 13.64 -0.07
C ARG A 37 -3.79 13.48 -1.05
N PHE A 38 -3.98 12.62 -2.06
CA PHE A 38 -3.03 12.38 -3.13
C PHE A 38 -3.62 12.79 -4.47
N HIS A 39 -2.77 13.30 -5.37
CA HIS A 39 -3.13 13.59 -6.75
C HIS A 39 -2.50 12.52 -7.64
N VAL A 40 -3.32 11.86 -8.45
CA VAL A 40 -2.93 10.75 -9.32
C VAL A 40 -3.10 11.18 -10.76
N ARG A 41 -2.05 11.04 -11.55
CA ARG A 41 -2.08 11.26 -12.99
C ARG A 41 -1.69 9.97 -13.69
N TRP A 42 -2.45 9.59 -14.71
CA TRP A 42 -2.09 8.47 -15.57
C TRP A 42 -0.99 8.88 -16.54
N ASP A 43 0.01 7.99 -16.68
CA ASP A 43 1.07 8.11 -17.67
C ASP A 43 0.82 7.09 -18.78
N GLU A 44 0.35 7.55 -19.94
CA GLU A 44 0.05 6.68 -21.09
C GLU A 44 1.30 6.01 -21.68
N GLY A 45 2.49 6.60 -21.47
CA GLY A 45 3.77 6.01 -21.88
C GLY A 45 4.40 5.09 -20.82
N GLY A 46 3.81 5.02 -19.63
CA GLY A 46 4.34 4.28 -18.50
C GLY A 46 4.04 2.78 -18.58
N SER A 47 4.96 1.94 -18.09
CA SER A 47 4.65 0.52 -17.86
C SER A 47 3.71 0.37 -16.67
N ALA A 48 2.76 -0.56 -16.77
CA ALA A 48 1.95 -0.96 -15.63
C ALA A 48 2.84 -1.52 -14.51
N THR A 49 2.58 -1.09 -13.27
CA THR A 49 3.24 -1.58 -12.05
C THR A 49 2.22 -2.27 -11.15
N ALA A 50 2.68 -3.25 -10.36
CA ALA A 50 1.79 -4.02 -9.47
C ALA A 50 1.04 -3.11 -8.46
N LEU A 51 1.70 -2.06 -7.97
CA LEU A 51 1.15 -1.10 -7.02
C LEU A 51 0.64 0.19 -7.67
N GLY A 52 0.55 0.27 -9.01
CA GLY A 52 0.13 1.49 -9.71
C GLY A 52 -1.29 1.96 -9.38
N GLN A 53 -2.16 1.04 -8.96
CA GLN A 53 -3.54 1.32 -8.55
C GLN A 53 -3.71 1.47 -7.03
N LEU A 54 -2.61 1.40 -6.26
CA LEU A 54 -2.63 1.48 -4.80
C LEU A 54 -3.36 2.71 -4.25
N PRO A 55 -3.25 3.94 -4.82
CA PRO A 55 -3.98 5.09 -4.29
C PRO A 55 -5.49 4.86 -4.22
N PHE A 56 -6.10 4.33 -5.28
CA PHE A 56 -7.54 4.07 -5.35
C PHE A 56 -7.97 2.96 -4.39
N PHE A 57 -7.13 1.92 -4.25
CA PHE A 57 -7.39 0.88 -3.26
C PHE A 57 -7.30 1.43 -1.83
N ALA A 58 -6.37 2.34 -1.56
CA ALA A 58 -6.25 2.99 -0.26
C ALA A 58 -7.45 3.89 0.06
N GLU A 59 -8.04 4.58 -0.92
CA GLU A 59 -9.30 5.31 -0.73
C GLU A 59 -10.46 4.37 -0.41
N PHE A 60 -10.53 3.22 -1.07
CA PHE A 60 -11.48 2.19 -0.68
C PHE A 60 -11.27 1.73 0.78
N LEU A 61 -10.02 1.52 1.21
CA LEU A 61 -9.70 1.13 2.59
C LEU A 61 -10.07 2.22 3.60
N GLU A 62 -9.89 3.49 3.23
CA GLU A 62 -10.24 4.65 4.05
C GLU A 62 -11.76 4.78 4.20
N VAL A 63 -12.49 4.81 3.07
CA VAL A 63 -13.96 4.94 3.05
C VAL A 63 -14.63 3.76 3.75
N SER A 64 -14.12 2.55 3.57
CA SER A 64 -14.66 1.35 4.22
C SER A 64 -14.24 1.21 5.69
N GLY A 65 -13.19 1.92 6.11
CA GLY A 65 -12.54 1.77 7.42
C GLY A 65 -11.96 0.38 7.68
N LEU A 66 -11.80 -0.46 6.65
CA LEU A 66 -11.35 -1.86 6.82
C LEU A 66 -9.94 -1.93 7.42
N PHE A 67 -9.02 -1.13 6.89
CA PHE A 67 -7.64 -1.12 7.37
C PHE A 67 -7.53 -0.57 8.79
N ALA A 68 -8.21 0.54 9.07
CA ALA A 68 -8.26 1.13 10.41
C ALA A 68 -8.77 0.13 11.46
N ARG A 69 -9.93 -0.52 11.21
CA ARG A 69 -10.46 -1.54 12.13
C ARG A 69 -9.54 -2.74 12.29
N TRP A 70 -8.80 -3.11 11.23
CA TRP A 70 -7.85 -4.22 11.32
C TRP A 70 -6.62 -3.86 12.18
N VAL A 71 -6.13 -2.63 12.05
CA VAL A 71 -5.06 -2.09 12.91
C VAL A 71 -5.53 -2.03 14.36
N ASP A 72 -6.70 -1.48 14.63
CA ASP A 72 -7.25 -1.33 15.98
C ASP A 72 -7.56 -2.68 16.66
N GLY A 73 -8.03 -3.65 15.87
CA GLY A 73 -8.33 -5.00 16.36
C GLY A 73 -7.10 -5.91 16.50
N CYS A 74 -5.91 -5.43 16.14
CA CYS A 74 -4.72 -6.27 16.13
C CYS A 74 -4.17 -6.47 17.55
N PRO A 75 -3.97 -7.72 18.02
CA PRO A 75 -3.51 -7.99 19.39
C PRO A 75 -1.98 -7.78 19.59
N MET A 76 -1.32 -7.01 18.72
CA MET A 76 0.11 -6.71 18.83
C MET A 76 0.34 -5.58 19.83
N ASP A 77 1.10 -5.87 20.90
CA ASP A 77 1.54 -4.87 21.88
C ASP A 77 3.07 -4.78 21.86
N TYR A 78 3.58 -3.68 21.30
CA TYR A 78 5.00 -3.40 21.19
C TYR A 78 5.37 -2.20 22.06
N THR A 79 6.23 -2.43 23.06
CA THR A 79 6.56 -1.41 24.07
C THR A 79 7.97 -0.85 23.95
N SER A 80 8.80 -1.33 23.02
CA SER A 80 10.21 -0.88 22.91
C SER A 80 10.38 0.29 21.93
N PRO A 81 11.32 1.23 22.17
CA PRO A 81 11.54 2.39 21.30
C PRO A 81 11.87 2.05 19.84
N ASN A 82 12.45 0.88 19.59
CA ASN A 82 12.81 0.42 18.25
C ASN A 82 11.76 -0.54 17.63
N ALA A 83 10.63 -0.75 18.32
CA ALA A 83 9.61 -1.62 17.78
C ALA A 83 8.85 -0.94 16.63
N PRO A 84 8.50 -1.68 15.57
CA PRO A 84 7.66 -1.15 14.52
C PRO A 84 6.24 -0.88 15.06
N LYS A 85 5.55 0.10 14.49
CA LYS A 85 4.13 0.32 14.80
C LYS A 85 3.30 -0.80 14.17
N VAL A 86 2.16 -1.10 14.77
CA VAL A 86 1.19 -2.09 14.25
C VAL A 86 0.81 -1.78 12.80
N VAL A 87 0.56 -0.51 12.48
CA VAL A 87 0.25 -0.04 11.13
C VAL A 87 1.38 -0.35 10.13
N ASP A 88 2.64 -0.20 10.54
CA ASP A 88 3.79 -0.45 9.67
C ASP A 88 3.93 -1.96 9.38
N VAL A 89 3.63 -2.81 10.36
CA VAL A 89 3.64 -4.28 10.20
C VAL A 89 2.51 -4.72 9.27
N LEU A 90 1.26 -4.37 9.59
CA LEU A 90 0.10 -4.82 8.83
C LEU A 90 0.08 -4.21 7.42
N GLY A 91 0.50 -2.96 7.27
CA GLY A 91 0.63 -2.32 5.98
C GLY A 91 1.74 -2.95 5.13
N THR A 92 2.91 -3.27 5.71
CA THR A 92 3.96 -4.01 4.98
C THR A 92 3.47 -5.39 4.55
N TRP A 93 2.70 -6.08 5.41
CA TRP A 93 2.10 -7.36 5.06
C TRP A 93 1.11 -7.23 3.91
N LEU A 94 0.19 -6.27 3.97
CA LEU A 94 -0.78 -5.98 2.92
C LEU A 94 -0.09 -5.70 1.58
N LEU A 95 0.92 -4.82 1.57
CA LEU A 95 1.67 -4.48 0.36
C LEU A 95 2.36 -5.71 -0.23
N SER A 96 2.93 -6.59 0.60
CA SER A 96 3.53 -7.84 0.11
C SER A 96 2.53 -8.77 -0.57
N ILE A 97 1.28 -8.81 -0.07
CA ILE A 97 0.21 -9.60 -0.68
C ILE A 97 -0.22 -8.99 -2.02
N LEU A 98 -0.39 -7.67 -2.07
CA LEU A 98 -0.78 -6.95 -3.29
C LEU A 98 0.28 -7.04 -4.38
N ASP A 99 1.56 -7.01 -4.00
CA ASP A 99 2.70 -7.20 -4.89
C ASP A 99 2.91 -8.69 -5.29
N GLY A 100 2.05 -9.60 -4.81
CA GLY A 100 2.05 -11.01 -5.19
C GLY A 100 3.18 -11.84 -4.57
N GLN A 101 3.81 -11.34 -3.49
CA GLN A 101 4.94 -12.00 -2.87
C GLN A 101 4.53 -13.23 -2.07
N ARG A 102 5.21 -14.36 -2.33
CA ARG A 102 4.94 -15.64 -1.63
C ARG A 102 5.94 -15.99 -0.53
N ARG A 103 7.06 -15.27 -0.43
CA ARG A 103 8.13 -15.51 0.55
C ARG A 103 8.51 -14.19 1.21
N TYR A 104 8.71 -14.21 2.53
CA TYR A 104 9.09 -13.01 3.30
C TYR A 104 10.35 -12.33 2.76
N ALA A 105 11.34 -13.10 2.26
CA ALA A 105 12.58 -12.56 1.72
C ALA A 105 12.37 -11.52 0.60
N TYR A 106 11.27 -11.60 -0.15
CA TYR A 106 10.98 -10.65 -1.23
C TYR A 106 10.37 -9.33 -0.77
N VAL A 107 9.96 -9.22 0.50
CA VAL A 107 9.53 -7.94 1.09
C VAL A 107 10.63 -6.89 1.03
N ALA A 108 11.90 -7.30 0.99
CA ALA A 108 13.03 -6.39 0.80
C ALA A 108 12.93 -5.59 -0.52
N GLY A 109 12.27 -6.13 -1.56
CA GLY A 109 12.04 -5.42 -2.82
C GLY A 109 11.13 -4.20 -2.68
N LEU A 110 10.25 -4.18 -1.67
CA LEU A 110 9.33 -3.07 -1.43
C LEU A 110 10.01 -1.89 -0.72
N ARG A 111 11.17 -2.08 -0.08
CA ARG A 111 11.78 -1.04 0.78
C ARG A 111 12.22 0.24 0.06
N GLY A 112 12.41 0.18 -1.25
CA GLY A 112 12.71 1.37 -2.05
C GLY A 112 11.49 2.27 -2.29
N ASP A 113 10.29 1.82 -1.94
CA ASP A 113 9.05 2.57 -2.14
C ASP A 113 8.80 3.55 -0.99
N GLU A 114 8.77 4.84 -1.31
CA GLU A 114 8.45 5.92 -0.38
C GLU A 114 6.98 6.38 -0.47
N VAL A 115 6.27 5.99 -1.53
CA VAL A 115 4.91 6.46 -1.83
C VAL A 115 3.88 5.56 -1.16
N ALA A 116 4.01 4.24 -1.30
CA ALA A 116 3.06 3.28 -0.72
C ALA A 116 2.88 3.43 0.81
N PRO A 117 3.96 3.61 1.61
CA PRO A 117 3.80 3.80 3.05
C PRO A 117 3.02 5.06 3.38
N ARG A 118 3.30 6.16 2.67
CA ARG A 118 2.61 7.42 2.88
C ARG A 118 1.13 7.29 2.54
N ILE A 119 0.79 6.67 1.41
CA ILE A 119 -0.60 6.44 0.99
C ILE A 119 -1.40 5.72 2.08
N LEU A 120 -0.81 4.71 2.72
CA LEU A 120 -1.46 3.91 3.77
C LEU A 120 -1.34 4.50 5.19
N GLY A 121 -0.74 5.70 5.35
CA GLY A 121 -0.55 6.33 6.67
C GLY A 121 0.49 5.61 7.55
N MET A 122 1.37 4.84 6.92
CA MET A 122 2.52 4.18 7.56
C MET A 122 3.72 5.14 7.62
N ASN A 123 4.67 4.84 8.50
CA ASN A 123 5.93 5.58 8.56
C ASN A 123 6.99 4.96 7.65
N LYS A 124 7.00 3.63 7.50
CA LYS A 124 8.02 2.91 6.74
C LYS A 124 7.60 1.48 6.40
N ILE A 125 8.30 0.89 5.44
CA ILE A 125 8.27 -0.54 5.14
C ILE A 125 9.31 -1.24 6.03
N ILE A 126 8.86 -2.23 6.81
CA ILE A 126 9.72 -2.94 7.76
C ILE A 126 10.57 -4.01 7.06
N SER A 127 11.56 -4.60 7.77
CA SER A 127 12.30 -5.75 7.21
C SER A 127 11.42 -6.98 7.10
N ASP A 128 11.78 -7.85 6.16
CA ASP A 128 11.30 -9.22 6.10
C ASP A 128 11.42 -9.94 7.46
N GLU A 129 12.54 -9.76 8.17
CA GLU A 129 12.76 -10.35 9.50
C GLU A 129 11.82 -9.76 10.55
N SER A 130 11.63 -8.43 10.56
CA SER A 130 10.70 -7.79 11.49
C SER A 130 9.27 -8.24 11.24
N LEU A 131 8.88 -8.34 9.96
CA LEU A 131 7.56 -8.82 9.57
C LEU A 131 7.35 -10.27 9.99
N ARG A 132 8.31 -11.14 9.70
CA ARG A 132 8.26 -12.56 10.06
C ARG A 132 8.09 -12.75 11.56
N ARG A 133 8.87 -12.03 12.37
CA ARG A 133 8.77 -12.07 13.83
C ARG A 133 7.43 -11.55 14.32
N ALA A 134 6.94 -10.47 13.73
CA ALA A 134 5.65 -9.90 14.10
C ALA A 134 4.49 -10.87 13.82
N LEU A 135 4.47 -11.48 12.64
CA LEU A 135 3.41 -12.44 12.27
C LEU A 135 3.50 -13.73 13.08
N ALA A 136 4.71 -14.18 13.43
CA ALA A 136 4.89 -15.32 14.34
C ALA A 136 4.28 -15.08 15.73
N HIS A 137 4.20 -13.82 16.18
CA HIS A 137 3.50 -13.47 17.42
C HIS A 137 1.96 -13.53 17.29
N LEU A 138 1.40 -13.15 16.15
CA LEU A 138 -0.06 -13.25 15.92
C LEU A 138 -0.53 -14.70 15.83
N ALA A 139 0.22 -15.51 15.07
CA ALA A 139 -0.11 -16.89 14.79
C ALA A 139 1.10 -17.76 15.16
N PRO A 140 1.32 -18.04 16.46
CA PRO A 140 2.41 -18.91 16.86
C PRO A 140 2.23 -20.26 16.19
N ALA A 141 3.26 -20.73 15.49
CA ALA A 141 3.25 -22.05 14.89
C ALA A 141 2.94 -23.08 16.00
N PRO A 142 2.08 -24.09 15.73
CA PRO A 142 1.89 -25.16 16.68
C PRO A 142 3.26 -25.78 16.97
N CYS A 143 3.61 -25.88 18.25
CA CYS A 143 4.88 -26.47 18.65
C CYS A 143 4.96 -27.90 18.10
N LYS A 144 6.09 -28.25 17.48
CA LYS A 144 6.28 -29.59 16.88
C LYS A 144 6.33 -30.71 17.92
N TYR A 145 6.37 -30.38 19.21
CA TYR A 145 6.27 -31.32 20.32
C TYR A 145 5.18 -30.87 21.29
N GLY A 146 4.16 -31.72 21.45
CA GLY A 146 3.23 -31.68 22.59
C GLY A 146 1.93 -30.91 22.36
N THR A 147 0.90 -31.65 21.95
CA THR A 147 -0.52 -31.30 22.13
C THR A 147 -0.81 -30.90 23.57
N GLU A 148 -1.33 -29.70 23.82
CA GLU A 148 -2.25 -29.44 24.93
C GLU A 148 -3.03 -28.12 24.76
N ARG A 149 -4.33 -28.28 24.44
CA ARG A 149 -5.46 -27.35 24.57
C ARG A 149 -5.14 -25.84 24.48
N PHE A 150 -5.33 -25.29 23.28
CA PHE A 150 -5.52 -23.85 23.08
C PHE A 150 -6.86 -23.41 23.65
N SER A 151 -6.89 -23.09 24.95
CA SER A 151 -7.92 -22.20 25.49
C SER A 151 -7.45 -20.76 25.25
N ILE A 152 -8.17 -20.05 24.40
CA ILE A 152 -8.00 -18.62 24.11
C ILE A 152 -8.42 -17.85 25.36
N LYS A 153 -7.52 -17.74 26.33
CA LYS A 153 -7.64 -16.77 27.43
C LYS A 153 -6.24 -16.44 27.93
N GLN A 154 -5.84 -15.21 27.66
CA GLN A 154 -4.81 -14.45 28.38
C GLN A 154 -3.60 -15.27 28.86
N ARG A 155 -2.61 -15.51 27.99
CA ARG A 155 -1.25 -15.76 28.47
C ARG A 155 -0.44 -14.49 28.35
N ARG A 156 -0.36 -13.81 29.50
CA ARG A 156 0.71 -12.89 29.88
C ARG A 156 2.04 -13.38 29.31
N PHE A 157 2.73 -12.48 28.61
CA PHE A 157 4.19 -12.29 28.62
C PHE A 157 4.99 -13.53 29.07
N GLY A 158 5.29 -14.40 28.12
CA GLY A 158 6.25 -15.48 28.27
C GLY A 158 7.08 -15.55 27.00
N ARG A 159 8.29 -14.99 27.05
CA ARG A 159 9.27 -15.01 25.96
C ARG A 159 9.63 -16.47 25.66
N CYS A 160 9.18 -17.03 24.54
CA CYS A 160 9.85 -18.18 23.95
C CYS A 160 11.10 -17.65 23.21
N ILE A 161 12.20 -17.46 23.95
CA ILE A 161 13.53 -17.32 23.36
C ILE A 161 13.98 -18.75 23.04
N GLY A 162 13.80 -19.21 21.82
CA GLY A 162 14.23 -20.55 21.43
C GLY A 162 13.50 -21.21 20.26
N CYS A 163 12.74 -20.46 19.46
CA CYS A 163 12.25 -20.87 18.14
C CYS A 163 12.43 -19.72 17.16
#